data_AF-A0A222EC58-F1
#
_entry.id   AF-A0A222EC58-F1
#
_cell.length_a   1.000
_cell.length_b   1.000
_cell.length_c   1.000
_cell.angle_alpha   90.00
_cell.angle_beta   90.00
_cell.angle_gamma   90.00
#
_symmetry.space_group_name_H-M   'P 1'
#
loop_
_entity.id
_entity.type
_entity.pdbx_description
1 polymer ?
#
loop_
_entity_poly.entity_id
_entity_poly.type
_entity_poly.pdbx_seq_one_letter_code
_entity_poly.pdbx_strand_id
1 'polypeptide(L)'
;MNNAEQIQSLDAGGQFVEQPLAWEKNGYLFLTREIWDQIFDRHDPQEVARILRAYGSLEPGDGRNILSKMPTGAGANRGYKVSLSGLQE
;
A
#
# COMPACT_ATOMS: atom_id res chain seq x y z
N MET A 1 -7.68 3.50 -18.62
CA MET A 1 -6.35 3.53 -17.98
C MET A 1 -6.30 2.35 -17.04
N ASN A 2 -5.27 1.52 -17.11
CA ASN A 2 -5.16 0.31 -16.30
C ASN A 2 -4.38 0.67 -15.04
N ASN A 3 -5.00 0.62 -13.86
CA ASN A 3 -4.39 1.10 -12.60
C ASN A 3 -3.09 0.37 -12.25
N ALA A 4 -2.87 -0.83 -12.80
CA ALA A 4 -1.63 -1.59 -12.65
C ALA A 4 -0.39 -0.87 -13.24
N GLU A 5 -0.58 -0.03 -14.27
CA GLU A 5 0.51 0.74 -14.90
C GLU A 5 0.99 1.91 -14.01
N GLN A 6 0.26 2.21 -12.93
CA GLN A 6 0.60 3.26 -11.97
C GLN A 6 1.25 2.73 -10.69
N ILE A 7 1.66 1.47 -10.65
CA ILE A 7 2.39 0.88 -9.52
C ILE A 7 3.89 1.01 -9.79
N GLN A 8 4.59 1.74 -8.93
CA GLN A 8 6.05 1.83 -8.96
C GLN A 8 6.67 0.62 -8.27
N SER A 9 7.30 -0.28 -9.01
CA SER A 9 8.14 -1.31 -8.38
C SER A 9 9.46 -0.69 -7.90
N LEU A 10 9.83 -0.96 -6.65
CA LEU A 10 11.09 -0.53 -6.02
C LEU A 10 12.11 -1.67 -5.93
N ASP A 11 11.77 -2.85 -6.44
CA ASP A 11 12.69 -3.96 -6.61
C ASP A 11 13.57 -3.75 -7.87
N ALA A 12 14.64 -4.54 -7.98
CA ALA A 12 15.59 -4.39 -9.08
C ALA A 12 14.89 -4.55 -10.44
N GLY A 13 15.02 -3.54 -11.30
CA GLY A 13 14.40 -3.53 -12.64
C GLY A 13 13.02 -2.88 -12.74
N GLY A 14 12.51 -2.27 -11.66
CA GLY A 14 11.28 -1.49 -11.69
C GLY A 14 11.34 -0.29 -12.63
N GLN A 15 10.29 -0.07 -13.43
CA GLN A 15 10.16 1.09 -14.29
C GLN A 15 9.77 2.33 -13.47
N PHE A 16 10.34 3.49 -13.78
CA PHE A 16 9.92 4.76 -13.16
C PHE A 16 8.51 5.15 -13.61
N VAL A 17 7.69 5.50 -12.63
CA VAL A 17 6.32 6.01 -12.77
C VAL A 17 6.32 7.42 -12.20
N GLU A 18 5.95 8.41 -13.01
CA GLU A 18 5.99 9.82 -12.60
C GLU A 18 5.01 10.14 -11.48
N GLN A 19 3.83 9.52 -11.50
CA GLN A 19 2.77 9.70 -10.51
C GLN A 19 2.23 8.33 -10.07
N PRO A 20 2.98 7.61 -9.22
CA PRO A 20 2.58 6.30 -8.78
C PRO A 20 1.42 6.38 -7.80
N LEU A 21 0.46 5.48 -7.96
CA LEU A 21 -0.66 5.28 -7.02
C LEU A 21 -0.27 4.33 -5.88
N ALA A 22 0.77 3.53 -6.07
CA ALA A 22 1.31 2.69 -5.02
C ALA A 22 2.75 2.28 -5.33
N TRP A 23 3.43 1.74 -4.32
CA TRP A 23 4.80 1.25 -4.45
C TRP A 23 4.84 -0.23 -4.12
N GLU A 24 5.38 -1.03 -5.01
CA GLU A 24 5.62 -2.44 -4.75
C GLU A 24 7.05 -2.65 -4.26
N LYS A 25 7.22 -3.43 -3.19
CA LYS A 25 8.54 -3.88 -2.75
C LYS A 25 8.45 -5.20 -2.00
N ASN A 26 9.27 -6.17 -2.37
CA ASN A 26 9.35 -7.49 -1.72
C ASN A 26 7.98 -8.19 -1.61
N GLY A 27 7.13 -8.11 -2.63
CA GLY A 27 5.79 -8.73 -2.62
C GLY A 27 4.75 -8.02 -1.75
N TYR A 28 5.03 -6.79 -1.33
CA TYR A 28 4.07 -5.93 -0.64
C TYR A 28 3.76 -4.70 -1.47
N LEU A 29 2.51 -4.28 -1.40
CA LEU A 29 2.00 -3.02 -1.92
C LEU A 29 1.94 -2.00 -0.80
N PHE A 30 2.59 -0.86 -1.00
CA PHE A 30 2.62 0.27 -0.08
C PHE A 30 1.80 1.42 -0.65
N LEU A 31 0.87 1.94 0.14
CA LEU A 31 0.03 3.07 -0.25
C LEU A 31 0.21 4.21 0.75
N THR A 32 0.31 5.44 0.26
CA THR A 32 0.21 6.61 1.14
C THR A 32 -1.20 6.72 1.69
N ARG A 33 -1.36 7.48 2.77
CA ARG A 33 -2.67 7.74 3.34
C ARG A 33 -3.60 8.46 2.36
N GLU A 34 -3.09 9.45 1.63
CA GLU A 34 -3.90 10.17 0.63
C GLU A 34 -4.46 9.24 -0.44
N ILE A 35 -3.64 8.33 -0.98
CA ILE A 35 -4.10 7.42 -2.02
C ILE A 35 -5.06 6.37 -1.44
N TRP A 36 -4.80 5.90 -0.22
CA TRP A 36 -5.72 5.01 0.49
C TRP A 36 -7.10 5.65 0.70
N ASP A 37 -7.13 6.88 1.19
CA ASP A 37 -8.36 7.63 1.44
C ASP A 37 -9.11 7.91 0.11
N GLN A 38 -8.38 8.07 -1.01
CA GLN A 38 -8.98 8.19 -2.35
C GLN A 38 -9.57 6.87 -2.87
N ILE A 39 -8.90 5.74 -2.64
CA ILE A 39 -9.38 4.41 -3.09
C ILE A 39 -10.64 4.00 -2.33
N PHE A 40 -10.69 4.31 -1.04
CA PHE A 40 -11.78 3.93 -0.15
C PHE A 40 -12.68 5.11 0.23
N ASP A 41 -12.82 6.13 -0.63
CA ASP A 41 -13.54 7.38 -0.32
C ASP A 41 -15.01 7.15 0.12
N ARG A 42 -15.60 6.04 -0.32
CA ARG A 42 -16.98 5.64 0.00
C ARG A 42 -17.13 4.83 1.29
N HIS A 43 -16.03 4.50 1.95
CA HIS A 43 -15.97 3.71 3.17
C HIS A 43 -15.19 4.48 4.25
N ASP A 44 -15.32 4.07 5.52
CA ASP A 44 -14.39 4.57 6.53
C ASP A 44 -13.01 3.93 6.29
N PRO A 45 -11.97 4.72 5.95
CA PRO A 45 -10.69 4.15 5.55
C PRO A 45 -9.97 3.44 6.70
N GLN A 46 -10.26 3.80 7.95
CA GLN A 46 -9.70 3.10 9.11
C GLN A 46 -10.39 1.76 9.35
N GLU A 47 -11.69 1.70 9.16
CA GLU A 47 -12.47 0.47 9.24
C GLU A 47 -12.00 -0.54 8.19
N VAL A 48 -11.85 -0.11 6.94
CA VAL A 48 -11.30 -0.96 5.86
C VAL A 48 -9.92 -1.48 6.23
N ALA A 49 -9.02 -0.62 6.75
CA ALA A 49 -7.69 -1.04 7.16
C ALA A 49 -7.73 -2.06 8.31
N ARG A 50 -8.65 -1.90 9.27
CA ARG A 50 -8.84 -2.86 10.38
C ARG A 50 -9.36 -4.20 9.88
N ILE A 51 -10.31 -4.19 8.94
CA ILE A 51 -10.87 -5.40 8.33
C ILE A 51 -9.78 -6.15 7.56
N LEU A 52 -9.05 -5.47 6.69
CA LEU A 52 -7.96 -6.08 5.92
C LEU A 52 -6.84 -6.61 6.82
N ARG A 53 -6.58 -5.95 7.95
CA ARG A 53 -5.66 -6.47 8.97
C ARG A 53 -6.19 -7.75 9.62
N ALA A 54 -7.48 -7.80 9.96
CA ALA A 54 -8.09 -8.98 10.55
C ALA A 54 -8.04 -10.20 9.61
N TYR A 55 -8.14 -9.97 8.29
CA TYR A 55 -7.99 -11.01 7.27
C TYR A 55 -6.54 -11.33 6.90
N GLY A 56 -5.56 -10.64 7.49
CA GLY A 56 -4.14 -10.88 7.22
C GLY A 56 -3.61 -10.29 5.90
N SER A 57 -4.45 -9.60 5.12
CA SER A 57 -4.05 -8.92 3.88
C SER A 57 -3.32 -7.60 4.14
N LEU A 58 -3.48 -6.99 5.32
CA LEU A 58 -2.77 -5.76 5.73
C LEU A 58 -1.83 -6.03 6.90
N GLU A 59 -0.56 -5.69 6.71
CA GLU A 59 0.45 -5.83 7.75
C GLU A 59 0.58 -4.55 8.58
N PRO A 60 0.42 -4.63 9.91
CA PRO A 60 0.62 -3.49 10.78
C PRO A 60 2.09 -3.08 10.79
N GLY A 61 2.32 -1.80 11.09
CA GLY A 61 3.66 -1.30 11.35
C GLY A 61 4.14 -1.65 12.76
N ASP A 62 5.17 -0.92 13.22
CA ASP A 62 5.73 -1.13 14.55
C ASP A 62 4.72 -0.88 15.68
N GLY A 63 4.63 -1.84 16.59
CA GLY A 63 3.82 -1.78 17.80
C GLY A 63 2.31 -1.89 17.52
N ARG A 64 1.54 -0.89 17.97
CA ARG A 64 0.08 -0.82 17.80
C ARG A 64 -0.34 -0.01 16.57
N ASN A 65 0.61 0.42 15.73
CA ASN A 65 0.32 1.28 14.59
C ASN A 65 -0.17 0.48 13.40
N ILE A 66 -1.29 0.89 12.81
CA ILE A 66 -1.80 0.29 11.56
C ILE A 66 -0.95 0.70 10.35
N LEU A 67 -0.33 1.89 10.41
CA LEU A 67 0.55 2.38 9.37
C LEU A 67 1.97 1.84 9.56
N SER A 68 2.53 1.35 8.47
CA SER A 68 3.89 0.85 8.34
C SER A 68 4.84 1.92 7.83
N LYS A 69 6.14 1.74 8.08
CA LYS A 69 7.18 2.56 7.47
C LYS A 69 7.19 2.32 5.96
N MET A 70 7.21 3.40 5.19
CA MET A 70 7.29 3.31 3.73
C MET A 70 8.71 2.94 3.29
N PRO A 71 8.86 2.28 2.14
CA PRO A 71 10.16 2.03 1.55
C PRO A 71 10.83 3.33 1.08
N THR A 72 12.16 3.37 1.14
CA THR A 72 12.95 4.46 0.56
C THR A 72 12.59 4.65 -0.92
N GLY A 73 12.32 5.88 -1.33
CA GLY A 73 11.90 6.22 -2.69
C GLY A 73 10.40 6.43 -2.87
N ALA A 74 9.56 6.08 -1.88
CA ALA A 74 8.10 6.21 -1.98
C ALA A 74 7.53 7.60 -1.60
N GLY A 75 8.39 8.60 -1.39
CA GLY A 75 7.95 9.99 -1.15
C GLY A 75 7.22 10.29 0.17
N ALA A 76 6.88 9.27 0.96
CA ALA A 76 6.22 9.41 2.26
C ALA A 76 6.96 8.65 3.36
N ASN A 77 6.75 9.02 4.63
CA ASN A 77 7.38 8.35 5.78
C ASN A 77 6.59 7.10 6.23
N ARG A 78 5.26 7.16 6.16
CA ARG A 78 4.35 6.10 6.64
C ARG A 78 3.15 5.94 5.72
N GLY A 79 2.66 4.71 5.64
CA GLY A 79 1.53 4.33 4.79
C GLY A 79 0.98 2.96 5.14
N TYR A 80 0.01 2.49 4.36
CA TYR A 80 -0.56 1.16 4.52
C TYR A 80 0.28 0.14 3.75
N LYS A 81 0.55 -1.01 4.38
CA LYS A 81 1.31 -2.12 3.80
C LYS A 81 0.39 -3.31 3.57
N VAL A 82 0.12 -3.63 2.32
CA VAL A 82 -0.78 -4.69 1.89
C VAL A 82 0.03 -5.84 1.32
N SER A 83 -0.25 -7.06 1.76
CA SER A 83 0.39 -8.27 1.25
C SER A 83 -0.27 -8.67 -0.07
N LEU A 84 0.53 -8.82 -1.13
CA LEU A 84 0.03 -9.28 -2.43
C LEU A 84 -0.35 -10.76 -2.41
N SER A 85 0.30 -11.56 -1.58
CA SER A 85 -0.04 -12.98 -1.41
C SER A 85 -1.44 -13.17 -0.81
N GLY A 86 -1.90 -12.23 0.02
CA GLY A 86 -3.22 -12.25 0.65
C GLY A 86 -4.35 -11.64 -0.19
N LEU A 87 -4.08 -11.30 -1.46
CA LEU A 87 -5.03 -10.71 -2.42
C LEU A 87 -5.40 -11.67 -3.57
N GLN A 88 -4.88 -12.90 -3.58
CA GLN A 88 -5.01 -13.86 -4.70
C GLN A 88 -6.07 -14.97 -4.49
N GLU A 89 -6.98 -14.84 -3.53
CA GLU A 89 -8.07 -15.81 -3.30
C GLU A 89 -9.45 -15.29 -3.73
#